data_AF-G9WR87-F1
#
_entry.id   AF-G9WR87-F1
#
_cell.length_a   1.000
_cell.length_b   1.000
_cell.length_c   1.000
_cell.angle_alpha   90.00
_cell.angle_beta   90.00
_cell.angle_gamma   90.00
#
_symmetry.space_group_name_H-M   'P 1'
#
loop_
_entity.id
_entity.type
_entity.pdbx_description
1 polymer ?
#
loop_
_entity_poly.entity_id
_entity_poly.type
_entity_poly.pdbx_seq_one_letter_code
_entity_poly.pdbx_strand_id
1 'polypeptide(L)'
;TAIDAHLRTRLRVIIWKRWKVPKKRQWGLQKLGIGKDLARLTSYCGDRYQWVVTKTCVVRAISEEVLAKAGLISCLEYYNKRHALKLC
;
A
#
# COMPACT_ATOMS: atom_id res chain seq x y z
N THR A 1 -7.66 2.08 -12.33
CA THR A 1 -7.68 1.06 -13.42
C THR A 1 -7.12 -0.27 -12.92
N ALA A 2 -7.23 -1.37 -13.69
CA ALA A 2 -6.64 -2.67 -13.32
C ALA A 2 -5.11 -2.60 -13.10
N ILE A 3 -4.44 -1.75 -13.88
CA ILE A 3 -3.01 -1.47 -13.77
C ILE A 3 -2.69 -0.80 -12.42
N ASP A 4 -3.45 0.23 -12.01
CA ASP A 4 -3.25 0.89 -10.71
C ASP A 4 -3.44 -0.07 -9.53
N ALA A 5 -4.44 -0.97 -9.62
CA ALA A 5 -4.67 -1.96 -8.59
C ALA A 5 -3.51 -2.95 -8.47
N HIS A 6 -2.96 -3.39 -9.61
CA HIS A 6 -1.77 -4.24 -9.65
C HIS A 6 -0.56 -3.51 -9.04
N LEU A 7 -0.30 -2.26 -9.45
CA LEU A 7 0.82 -1.45 -8.96
C LEU A 7 0.76 -1.24 -7.44
N ARG A 8 -0.40 -0.86 -6.90
CA ARG A 8 -0.59 -0.71 -5.44
C ARG A 8 -0.33 -2.00 -4.69
N THR A 9 -0.76 -3.14 -5.23
CA THR A 9 -0.48 -4.45 -4.62
C THR A 9 1.02 -4.71 -4.56
N ARG A 10 1.76 -4.43 -5.64
CA ARG A 10 3.22 -4.56 -5.68
C ARG A 10 3.91 -3.63 -4.68
N LEU A 11 3.46 -2.37 -4.58
CA LEU A 11 4.00 -1.39 -3.63
C LEU A 11 3.78 -1.84 -2.18
N ARG A 12 2.58 -2.36 -1.85
CA ARG A 12 2.32 -2.94 -0.53
C ARG A 12 3.27 -4.09 -0.21
N VAL A 13 3.57 -4.96 -1.18
CA VAL A 13 4.54 -6.05 -1.00
C VAL A 13 5.94 -5.50 -0.71
N ILE A 14 6.37 -4.47 -1.45
CA ILE A 14 7.67 -3.82 -1.24
C ILE A 14 7.75 -3.20 0.16
N ILE A 15 6.71 -2.48 0.60
CA ILE A 15 6.64 -1.89 1.95
C ILE A 15 6.70 -2.99 3.01
N TRP A 16 5.95 -4.08 2.84
CA TRP A 16 5.98 -5.21 3.77
C TRP A 16 7.36 -5.87 3.86
N LYS A 17 8.04 -6.05 2.72
CA LYS A 17 9.41 -6.57 2.67
C LYS A 17 10.41 -5.62 3.32
N ARG A 18 10.23 -4.31 3.16
CA ARG A 18 11.04 -3.28 3.83
C ARG A 18 10.87 -3.35 5.36
N TRP A 19 9.70 -3.76 5.84
CA TRP A 19 9.45 -4.07 7.24
C TRP A 19 9.81 -5.54 7.54
N LYS A 20 11.11 -5.87 7.48
CA LYS A 20 11.58 -7.26 7.64
C LYS A 20 11.23 -7.85 9.01
N VAL A 21 11.40 -7.10 10.09
CA VAL A 21 11.19 -7.58 11.47
C VAL A 21 9.78 -7.30 11.99
N PRO A 22 9.16 -8.21 12.79
CA PRO A 22 7.81 -8.03 13.34
C PRO A 22 7.62 -6.71 14.10
N LYS A 23 8.62 -6.28 14.88
CA LYS A 23 8.61 -5.00 15.60
C LYS A 23 8.41 -3.81 14.67
N LYS A 24 9.08 -3.81 13.51
CA LYS A 24 8.97 -2.73 12.50
C LYS A 24 7.64 -2.79 11.76
N ARG A 25 7.12 -3.99 11.48
CA ARG A 25 5.78 -4.18 10.89
C ARG A 25 4.70 -3.62 11.81
N GLN A 26 4.73 -3.99 13.08
CA GLN A 26 3.77 -3.50 14.07
C GLN A 26 3.85 -1.99 14.22
N TRP A 27 5.06 -1.43 14.34
CA TRP A 27 5.28 0.02 14.41
C TRP A 27 4.73 0.75 13.17
N GLY A 28 5.01 0.23 11.96
CA GLY A 28 4.52 0.81 10.72
C GLY A 28 2.99 0.78 10.61
N LEU A 29 2.36 -0.33 10.98
CA LEU A 29 0.90 -0.45 11.01
C LEU A 29 0.25 0.49 12.02
N GLN A 30 0.83 0.64 13.21
CA GLN A 30 0.34 1.58 14.23
C GLN A 30 0.46 3.04 13.78
N LYS A 31 1.55 3.40 13.09
CA LYS A 31 1.71 4.73 12.49
C LYS A 31 0.65 5.02 11.42
N LEU A 32 0.13 3.99 10.77
CA LEU A 32 -0.98 4.07 9.83
C LEU A 32 -2.35 3.98 10.51
N GLY A 33 -2.43 4.07 11.84
CA GLY A 33 -3.69 4.11 12.60
C GLY A 33 -4.31 2.74 12.89
N ILE A 34 -3.60 1.63 12.63
CA ILE A 34 -4.10 0.29 12.99
C ILE A 34 -3.95 0.05 14.50
N GLY A 35 -5.01 -0.42 15.13
CA GLY A 35 -5.04 -0.76 16.55
C GLY A 35 -3.94 -1.75 16.95
N LYS A 36 -3.43 -1.61 18.19
CA LYS A 36 -2.24 -2.32 18.68
C LYS A 36 -2.34 -3.84 18.54
N ASP A 37 -3.49 -4.42 18.86
CA ASP A 37 -3.69 -5.88 18.82
C ASP A 37 -3.75 -6.43 17.40
N LEU A 38 -4.48 -5.75 16.51
CA LEU A 38 -4.55 -6.13 15.09
C LEU A 38 -3.19 -5.96 14.39
N ALA A 39 -2.47 -4.88 14.72
CA ALA A 39 -1.11 -4.64 14.22
C ALA A 39 -0.14 -5.72 14.71
N ARG A 40 -0.28 -6.18 15.96
CA ARG A 40 0.49 -7.28 16.52
C ARG A 40 0.18 -8.58 15.79
N LEU A 41 -1.07 -8.97 15.65
CA LEU A 41 -1.45 -10.21 14.96
C LEU A 41 -0.91 -10.22 13.51
N THR A 42 -1.07 -9.11 12.80
CA THR A 42 -0.66 -8.99 11.39
C THR A 42 0.86 -9.00 11.22
N SER A 43 1.63 -8.48 12.18
CA SER A 43 3.10 -8.42 12.08
C SER A 43 3.76 -9.81 12.05
N TYR A 44 3.13 -10.81 12.67
CA TYR A 44 3.57 -12.21 12.71
C TYR A 44 3.09 -13.05 11.51
N CYS A 45 2.34 -12.48 10.55
CA CYS A 45 1.94 -13.22 9.34
C CYS A 45 3.11 -13.68 8.46
N GLY A 46 4.33 -13.15 8.70
CA GLY A 46 5.56 -13.67 8.11
C GLY A 46 5.71 -13.34 6.62
N ASP A 47 6.07 -14.36 5.85
CA ASP A 47 6.43 -14.28 4.43
C ASP A 47 5.25 -14.59 3.49
N ARG A 48 4.04 -14.61 4.02
CA ARG A 48 2.79 -14.70 3.25
C ARG A 48 2.48 -13.38 2.53
N TYR A 49 3.43 -12.86 1.76
CA TYR A 49 3.42 -11.51 1.20
C TYR A 49 2.11 -11.18 0.48
N GLN A 50 1.73 -12.01 -0.49
CA GLN A 50 0.56 -11.76 -1.32
C GLN A 50 -0.74 -11.79 -0.50
N TRP A 51 -0.87 -12.76 0.40
CA TRP A 51 -2.04 -12.88 1.26
C TRP A 51 -2.14 -11.69 2.23
N VAL A 52 -1.02 -11.29 2.84
CA VAL A 52 -0.98 -10.14 3.76
C VAL A 52 -1.45 -8.87 3.04
N VAL A 53 -0.92 -8.57 1.87
CA VAL A 53 -1.22 -7.31 1.18
C VAL A 53 -2.58 -7.26 0.49
N THR A 54 -3.29 -8.39 0.40
CA THR A 54 -4.59 -8.49 -0.28
C THR A 54 -5.76 -8.84 0.65
N LYS A 55 -5.51 -9.52 1.77
CA LYS A 55 -6.57 -10.08 2.64
C LYS A 55 -6.55 -9.56 4.08
N THR A 56 -5.54 -8.79 4.48
CA THR A 56 -5.43 -8.30 5.88
C THR A 56 -5.68 -6.80 5.99
N CYS A 57 -5.51 -6.26 7.19
CA CYS A 57 -5.60 -4.82 7.46
C CYS A 57 -4.61 -3.99 6.64
N VAL A 58 -3.57 -4.59 6.04
CA VAL A 58 -2.60 -3.89 5.18
C VAL A 58 -3.26 -3.23 3.97
N VAL A 59 -4.33 -3.83 3.42
CA VAL A 59 -5.09 -3.23 2.30
C VAL A 59 -5.67 -1.88 2.69
N ARG A 60 -6.21 -1.79 3.91
CA ARG A 60 -6.84 -0.59 4.47
C ARG A 60 -5.80 0.40 4.99
N ALA A 61 -4.75 -0.10 5.65
CA ALA A 61 -3.67 0.71 6.21
C ALA A 61 -2.88 1.43 5.10
N ILE A 62 -2.59 0.73 4.01
CA ILE A 62 -1.89 1.26 2.84
C ILE A 62 -2.91 1.46 1.72
N SER A 63 -3.83 2.40 1.97
CA SER A 63 -4.87 2.77 1.01
C SER A 63 -4.28 3.56 -0.16
N GLU A 64 -5.10 3.78 -1.19
CA GLU A 64 -4.75 4.64 -2.31
C GLU A 64 -4.42 6.06 -1.86
N GLU A 65 -5.24 6.61 -0.96
CA GLU A 65 -5.06 7.95 -0.41
C GLU A 65 -3.73 8.11 0.34
N VAL A 66 -3.34 7.09 1.12
CA VAL A 66 -2.06 7.09 1.84
C VAL A 66 -0.89 7.09 0.84
N LEU A 67 -0.98 6.29 -0.21
CA LEU A 67 0.05 6.24 -1.25
C LEU A 67 0.08 7.54 -2.08
N ALA A 68 -1.09 8.12 -2.39
CA ALA A 68 -1.20 9.38 -3.11
C ALA A 68 -0.59 10.55 -2.32
N LYS A 69 -0.84 10.61 -1.00
CA LYS A 69 -0.18 11.58 -0.10
C LYS A 69 1.35 11.40 -0.06
N ALA A 70 1.83 10.18 -0.29
CA ALA A 70 3.26 9.88 -0.40
C ALA A 70 3.83 10.13 -1.81
N GLY A 71 3.04 10.67 -2.75
CA GLY A 71 3.47 11.02 -4.10
C GLY A 71 3.20 9.95 -5.17
N LEU A 72 2.45 8.88 -4.86
CA LEU A 72 2.01 7.94 -5.90
C LEU A 72 0.90 8.57 -6.74
N ILE A 73 1.25 9.03 -7.94
CA ILE A 73 0.28 9.55 -8.91
C ILE A 73 -0.45 8.38 -9.57
N SER A 74 -1.78 8.48 -9.69
CA SER A 74 -2.59 7.53 -10.46
C SER A 74 -2.14 7.50 -11.93
N CYS A 75 -1.93 6.31 -12.50
CA CYS A 75 -1.46 6.18 -13.87
C CYS A 75 -2.43 6.82 -14.88
N LEU A 76 -3.74 6.70 -14.61
CA LEU A 76 -4.77 7.31 -15.45
C LEU A 76 -4.77 8.83 -15.35
N GLU A 77 -4.68 9.37 -14.15
CA GLU A 77 -4.61 10.83 -13.97
C GLU A 77 -3.36 11.42 -14.62
N TYR A 78 -2.22 10.73 -14.48
CA TYR A 78 -0.98 11.12 -15.14
C TYR A 78 -1.14 11.14 -16.66
N TYR A 79 -1.70 10.07 -17.24
CA TYR A 79 -1.95 9.97 -18.67
C TYR A 79 -2.88 11.10 -19.16
N ASN A 80 -4.01 11.30 -18.48
CA ASN A 80 -4.98 12.34 -18.83
C ASN A 80 -4.36 13.74 -18.74
N LYS A 81 -3.62 14.05 -17.67
CA LYS A 81 -2.92 15.34 -17.53
C LYS A 81 -1.93 15.59 -18.67
N ARG A 82 -1.21 14.55 -19.11
CA ARG A 82 -0.19 14.68 -20.15
C ARG A 82 -0.77 14.81 -21.56
N HIS A 83 -1.93 14.22 -21.80
CA HIS A 83 -2.58 14.15 -23.12
C HIS A 83 -3.77 15.10 -23.29
N ALA A 84 -4.28 15.74 -22.22
CA ALA A 84 -5.33 16.76 -22.30
C ALA A 84 -4.92 17.99 -23.13
N LEU A 85 -3.62 18.26 -23.27
CA LEU A 85 -3.08 19.39 -24.05
C LEU A 85 -2.95 19.12 -25.56
N LYS A 86 -3.36 17.94 -26.05
CA LYS A 86 -3.28 17.57 -27.48
C LYS A 86 -4.61 17.70 -28.23
N LEU A 87 -5.67 18.17 -27.57
CA LEU A 87 -7.01 18.33 -28.14
C LEU A 87 -7.38 19.80 -28.41
N CYS A 88 -6.40 20.71 -28.36
CA CYS A 88 -6.55 22.09 -28.82
C CYS A 88 -5.87 22.28 -30.17
#